data_AF-A0A1S1CDG8-F1
#
_entry.id   AF-A0A1S1CDG8-F1
#
_cell.length_a   1.000
_cell.length_b   1.000
_cell.length_c   1.000
_cell.angle_alpha   90.00
_cell.angle_beta   90.00
_cell.angle_gamma   90.00
#
_symmetry.space_group_name_H-M   'P 1'
#
loop_
_entity.id
_entity.type
_entity.pdbx_description
1 polymer ?
#
loop_
_entity_poly.entity_id
_entity_poly.type
_entity_poly.pdbx_seq_one_letter_code
_entity_poly.pdbx_strand_id
1 'polypeptide(L)'
;MGVSDTVSESGFVPAYGLVTAKFVTHQRAAGGEADGVPVQGRVVFTPTTRVADAGTRRVFVPAPVTGWLRDGVLWDAPRGGNQGVRLMAPSPGAVPSEWGYRVEAQLRDVAGCAAKLPYPSIYVRAGVTLNLAAVAPAGAESTIPAPVPVKGEPGERGEPGPKGDPGERGERGERGEQGPKGDPGGLDAEAAALVQRLASGATPRDTGWRRVESPALAAGALFFRRVGDWCIVAARGGAWDTITVHDRPDIPDEAYRDRDEKIRLSNNVPPGWQSNNPVLANVVTDTGEPRGVILLHSRGDGNRITWRRGTLDLSPQNRTNLRCGLLIYLASDPFPTVLPGTPA
;
A
#
# COMPACT_ATOMS: atom_id res chain seq x y z
N MET A 1 -29.61 34.59 16.55
CA MET A 1 -29.36 34.29 15.12
C MET A 1 -28.56 33.00 15.08
N GLY A 2 -29.24 31.88 14.82
CA GLY A 2 -28.64 30.55 14.80
C GLY A 2 -27.78 30.37 13.55
N VAL A 3 -26.57 29.87 13.74
CA VAL A 3 -25.73 29.37 12.65
C VAL A 3 -26.38 28.06 12.20
N SER A 4 -26.98 28.05 11.01
CA SER A 4 -27.50 26.81 10.43
C SER A 4 -26.32 25.92 10.05
N ASP A 5 -26.15 24.80 10.76
CA ASP A 5 -25.22 23.74 10.42
C ASP A 5 -25.61 23.11 9.07
N THR A 6 -25.08 23.65 7.97
CA THR A 6 -25.19 23.12 6.60
C THR A 6 -24.40 21.82 6.39
N VAL A 7 -24.09 21.09 7.47
CA VAL A 7 -23.32 19.85 7.42
C VAL A 7 -24.18 18.59 7.57
N SER A 8 -25.50 18.75 7.56
CA SER A 8 -26.50 17.67 7.64
C SER A 8 -27.03 17.21 6.27
N GLU A 9 -26.63 17.85 5.16
CA GLU A 9 -27.26 17.62 3.84
C GLU A 9 -26.56 16.59 2.93
N SER A 10 -25.42 15.98 3.29
CA SER A 10 -24.77 14.96 2.40
C SER A 10 -25.41 13.58 2.46
N GLY A 11 -26.25 13.30 3.46
CA GLY A 11 -26.78 11.95 3.71
C GLY A 11 -25.74 10.92 4.17
N PHE A 12 -24.44 11.26 4.24
CA PHE A 12 -23.43 10.37 4.81
C PHE A 12 -23.47 10.41 6.34
N VAL A 13 -23.99 9.34 6.93
CA VAL A 13 -23.98 9.13 8.38
C VAL A 13 -22.97 8.05 8.71
N PRO A 14 -21.85 8.38 9.40
CA PRO A 14 -20.92 7.38 9.89
C PRO A 14 -21.61 6.30 10.69
N ALA A 15 -21.57 5.05 10.20
CA ALA A 15 -21.97 3.91 10.98
C ALA A 15 -20.75 3.21 11.58
N TYR A 16 -20.96 2.50 12.68
CA TYR A 16 -19.90 1.85 13.44
C TYR A 16 -20.27 0.40 13.72
N GLY A 17 -19.27 -0.47 13.75
CA GLY A 17 -19.37 -1.78 14.37
C GLY A 17 -18.57 -1.82 15.67
N LEU A 18 -18.88 -2.78 16.52
CA LEU A 18 -18.22 -2.97 17.81
C LEU A 18 -17.21 -4.11 17.71
N VAL A 19 -15.95 -3.87 18.08
CA VAL A 19 -14.94 -4.92 18.20
C VAL A 19 -14.74 -5.28 19.65
N THR A 20 -14.82 -6.57 19.98
CA THR A 20 -14.64 -7.10 21.33
C THR A 20 -13.54 -8.17 21.34
N ALA A 21 -12.91 -8.34 22.50
CA ALA A 21 -11.93 -9.40 22.71
C ALA A 21 -11.74 -9.66 24.21
N LYS A 22 -11.33 -10.90 24.54
CA LYS A 22 -10.77 -11.28 25.83
C LYS A 22 -9.48 -12.05 25.57
N PHE A 23 -8.38 -11.55 26.11
CA PHE A 23 -7.05 -12.15 25.97
C PHE A 23 -6.58 -12.71 27.30
N VAL A 24 -6.18 -13.98 27.28
CA VAL A 24 -5.74 -14.72 28.44
C VAL A 24 -4.53 -15.57 28.03
N THR A 25 -3.67 -15.90 28.98
CA THR A 25 -2.53 -16.79 28.76
C THR A 25 -2.98 -18.25 28.83
N HIS A 26 -2.11 -19.16 28.38
CA HIS A 26 -2.29 -20.60 28.58
C HIS A 26 -2.09 -21.05 30.05
N GLN A 27 -1.69 -20.14 30.95
CA GLN A 27 -1.50 -20.47 32.36
C GLN A 27 -2.85 -20.55 33.07
N ARG A 28 -2.99 -21.52 33.97
CA ARG A 28 -4.17 -21.62 34.84
C ARG A 28 -4.01 -20.68 36.03
N ALA A 29 -5.03 -19.86 36.31
CA ALA A 29 -5.05 -19.03 37.50
C ALA A 29 -5.08 -19.88 38.78
N ALA A 30 -4.31 -19.50 39.80
CA ALA A 30 -4.37 -20.11 41.13
C ALA A 30 -5.70 -19.71 41.79
N GLY A 31 -6.64 -20.63 41.92
CA GLY A 31 -7.96 -20.35 42.52
C GLY A 31 -9.18 -20.87 41.75
N GLY A 32 -9.00 -21.49 40.58
CA GLY A 32 -10.05 -22.33 39.97
C GLY A 32 -10.77 -21.76 38.75
N GLU A 33 -10.50 -20.55 38.30
CA GLU A 33 -11.00 -20.10 36.99
C GLU A 33 -10.30 -20.87 35.86
N ALA A 34 -11.10 -21.53 35.01
CA ALA A 34 -10.65 -22.29 33.85
C ALA A 34 -10.20 -21.40 32.67
N ASP A 35 -10.27 -20.08 32.84
CA ASP A 35 -10.29 -19.11 31.74
C ASP A 35 -8.94 -18.44 31.46
N GLY A 36 -7.83 -19.05 31.91
CA GLY A 36 -6.48 -18.54 31.74
C GLY A 36 -6.15 -17.30 32.61
N VAL A 37 -4.87 -16.94 32.74
CA VAL A 37 -4.48 -15.69 33.43
C VAL A 37 -4.63 -14.51 32.46
N PRO A 38 -5.37 -13.44 32.80
CA PRO A 38 -5.56 -12.30 31.90
C PRO A 38 -4.26 -11.58 31.53
N VAL A 39 -4.12 -11.21 30.25
CA VAL A 39 -2.98 -10.39 29.80
C VAL A 39 -3.30 -8.90 29.87
N GLN A 40 -2.25 -8.09 29.90
CA GLN A 40 -2.32 -6.63 29.85
C GLN A 40 -1.81 -6.11 28.51
N GLY A 41 -2.12 -4.85 28.21
CA GLY A 41 -1.60 -4.16 27.03
C GLY A 41 -2.69 -3.44 26.24
N ARG A 42 -2.50 -3.39 24.93
CA ARG A 42 -3.40 -2.66 24.02
C ARG A 42 -3.51 -3.36 22.67
N VAL A 43 -4.61 -3.10 21.98
CA VAL A 43 -4.85 -3.52 20.61
C VAL A 43 -4.99 -2.28 19.74
N VAL A 44 -4.19 -2.19 18.69
CA VAL A 44 -4.18 -1.04 17.78
C VAL A 44 -4.87 -1.44 16.48
N PHE A 45 -5.88 -0.65 16.10
CA PHE A 45 -6.65 -0.81 14.88
C PHE A 45 -6.30 0.32 13.91
N THR A 46 -5.55 -0.01 12.86
CA THR A 46 -5.13 0.97 11.86
C THR A 46 -5.97 0.83 10.59
N PRO A 47 -6.76 1.85 10.20
CA PRO A 47 -7.50 1.82 8.94
C PRO A 47 -6.57 1.56 7.75
N THR A 48 -6.99 0.70 6.82
CA THR A 48 -6.17 0.41 5.63
C THR A 48 -6.22 1.50 4.57
N THR A 49 -7.12 2.47 4.71
CA THR A 49 -7.36 3.54 3.73
C THR A 49 -7.86 4.82 4.41
N ARG A 50 -7.81 5.93 3.68
CA ARG A 50 -8.48 7.19 4.02
C ARG A 50 -9.94 7.08 3.57
N VAL A 51 -10.87 7.60 4.36
CA VAL A 51 -12.30 7.62 3.99
C VAL A 51 -12.73 9.06 3.80
N ALA A 52 -13.39 9.38 2.70
CA ALA A 52 -14.00 10.68 2.45
C ALA A 52 -15.52 10.54 2.35
N ASP A 53 -16.24 11.54 2.83
CA ASP A 53 -17.66 11.73 2.51
C ASP A 53 -17.75 12.34 1.10
N ALA A 54 -18.37 11.60 0.17
CA ALA A 54 -18.55 12.02 -1.21
C ALA A 54 -19.34 13.33 -1.36
N GLY A 55 -20.25 13.63 -0.42
CA GLY A 55 -21.13 14.80 -0.47
C GLY A 55 -20.61 16.03 0.27
N THR A 56 -20.04 15.88 1.48
CA THR A 56 -19.59 17.05 2.29
C THR A 56 -18.13 17.47 2.11
N ARG A 57 -17.31 16.70 1.36
CA ARG A 57 -15.84 16.90 1.32
C ARG A 57 -15.14 16.76 2.68
N ARG A 58 -15.79 16.14 3.68
CA ARG A 58 -15.13 15.75 4.94
C ARG A 58 -14.21 14.57 4.70
N VAL A 59 -13.00 14.62 5.27
CA VAL A 59 -12.00 13.53 5.19
C VAL A 59 -11.76 12.96 6.58
N PHE A 60 -11.96 11.65 6.72
CA PHE A 60 -11.58 10.88 7.89
C PHE A 60 -10.11 10.49 7.77
N VAL A 61 -9.29 11.12 8.61
CA VAL A 61 -7.86 10.82 8.71
C VAL A 61 -7.71 9.38 9.23
N PRO A 62 -6.84 8.54 8.63
CA PRO A 62 -6.63 7.16 9.06
C PRO A 62 -5.78 7.09 10.34
N ALA A 63 -6.28 7.72 11.42
CA ALA A 63 -5.65 7.67 12.72
C ALA A 63 -5.88 6.29 13.36
N PRO A 64 -4.84 5.65 13.92
CA PRO A 64 -5.01 4.40 14.64
C PRO A 64 -5.95 4.56 15.85
N VAL A 65 -6.90 3.65 15.98
CA VAL A 65 -7.77 3.56 17.16
C VAL A 65 -7.16 2.55 18.11
N THR A 66 -6.95 2.94 19.37
CA THR A 66 -6.32 2.07 20.37
C THR A 66 -7.35 1.61 21.39
N GLY A 67 -7.54 0.29 21.48
CA GLY A 67 -8.24 -0.33 22.60
C GLY A 67 -7.27 -0.78 23.69
N TRP A 68 -7.71 -0.73 24.94
CA TRP A 68 -6.89 -1.02 26.12
C TRP A 68 -7.41 -2.26 26.83
N LEU A 69 -6.50 -3.09 27.35
CA LEU A 69 -6.88 -4.27 28.10
C LEU A 69 -7.04 -3.97 29.59
N ARG A 70 -8.16 -4.40 30.15
CA ARG A 70 -8.43 -4.45 31.59
C ARG A 70 -8.94 -5.84 31.91
N ASP A 71 -8.24 -6.56 32.77
CA ASP A 71 -8.52 -7.96 33.09
C ASP A 71 -8.65 -8.82 31.82
N GLY A 72 -7.78 -8.57 30.84
CA GLY A 72 -7.77 -9.23 29.54
C GLY A 72 -8.87 -8.79 28.57
N VAL A 73 -9.89 -8.06 29.04
CA VAL A 73 -11.01 -7.59 28.22
C VAL A 73 -10.65 -6.28 27.53
N LEU A 74 -11.07 -6.12 26.27
CA LEU A 74 -10.83 -4.93 25.47
C LEU A 74 -11.80 -3.78 25.81
N TRP A 75 -11.29 -2.56 25.95
CA TRP A 75 -12.03 -1.32 26.25
C TRP A 75 -11.60 -0.17 25.32
N ASP A 76 -12.49 0.80 25.09
CA ASP A 76 -12.23 1.98 24.24
C ASP A 76 -11.32 3.05 24.89
N ALA A 77 -11.08 2.96 26.20
CA ALA A 77 -10.28 3.93 26.95
C ALA A 77 -9.41 3.25 28.02
N PRO A 78 -8.26 3.85 28.40
CA PRO A 78 -7.38 3.28 29.42
C PRO A 78 -7.98 3.35 30.83
N ARG A 79 -8.83 4.34 31.12
CA ARG A 79 -9.51 4.54 32.40
C ARG A 79 -10.94 5.01 32.14
N GLY A 80 -11.94 4.40 32.79
CA GLY A 80 -13.34 4.54 32.36
C GLY A 80 -13.55 3.92 30.97
N GLY A 81 -14.65 4.27 30.29
CA GLY A 81 -14.94 3.81 28.93
C GLY A 81 -15.96 2.68 28.84
N ASN A 82 -16.25 2.27 27.60
CA ASN A 82 -17.14 1.16 27.30
C ASN A 82 -16.31 -0.09 26.94
N GLN A 83 -16.88 -1.26 27.21
CA GLN A 83 -16.31 -2.51 26.75
C GLN A 83 -16.37 -2.56 25.21
N GLY A 84 -15.25 -2.96 24.60
CA GLY A 84 -15.04 -3.00 23.16
C GLY A 84 -14.64 -1.66 22.54
N VAL A 85 -14.23 -1.70 21.28
CA VAL A 85 -13.83 -0.53 20.49
C VAL A 85 -14.79 -0.35 19.34
N ARG A 86 -15.37 0.85 19.20
CA ARG A 86 -16.20 1.19 18.05
C ARG A 86 -15.32 1.63 16.89
N LEU A 87 -15.42 0.91 15.77
CA LEU A 87 -14.69 1.21 14.54
C LEU A 87 -15.68 1.58 13.44
N MET A 88 -15.30 2.56 12.63
CA MET A 88 -16.13 3.03 11.53
C MET A 88 -16.30 1.91 10.50
N ALA A 89 -17.55 1.65 10.13
CA ALA A 89 -17.89 0.65 9.13
C ALA A 89 -18.13 1.30 7.77
N PRO A 90 -17.84 0.59 6.67
CA PRO A 90 -18.32 0.95 5.35
C PRO A 90 -19.80 1.30 5.35
N SER A 91 -20.12 2.50 4.86
CA SER A 91 -21.46 3.09 4.90
C SER A 91 -21.75 3.78 3.56
N PRO A 92 -23.02 3.82 3.10
CA PRO A 92 -23.38 4.50 1.85
C PRO A 92 -22.88 5.94 1.80
N GLY A 93 -22.17 6.32 0.73
CA GLY A 93 -21.57 7.65 0.56
C GLY A 93 -20.13 7.78 1.05
N ALA A 94 -19.57 6.77 1.74
CA ALA A 94 -18.13 6.70 1.99
C ALA A 94 -17.35 6.34 0.73
N VAL A 95 -16.21 7.00 0.54
CA VAL A 95 -15.24 6.68 -0.52
C VAL A 95 -13.88 6.40 0.13
N PRO A 96 -13.31 5.19 -0.03
CA PRO A 96 -13.88 4.05 -0.75
C PRO A 96 -15.09 3.44 -0.03
N SER A 97 -15.92 2.73 -0.78
CA SER A 97 -17.13 2.08 -0.26
C SER A 97 -16.84 0.84 0.59
N GLU A 98 -15.58 0.42 0.70
CA GLU A 98 -15.12 -0.69 1.53
C GLU A 98 -13.72 -0.42 2.09
N TRP A 99 -13.47 -0.86 3.32
CA TRP A 99 -12.14 -0.86 3.95
C TRP A 99 -12.06 -1.86 5.11
N GLY A 100 -10.84 -2.14 5.56
CA GLY A 100 -10.57 -2.94 6.73
C GLY A 100 -9.66 -2.23 7.73
N TYR A 101 -9.30 -2.95 8.78
CA TYR A 101 -8.39 -2.51 9.82
C TYR A 101 -7.28 -3.53 10.00
N ARG A 102 -6.02 -3.09 9.92
CA ARG A 102 -4.90 -3.87 10.43
C ARG A 102 -5.00 -3.92 11.95
N VAL A 103 -4.86 -5.11 12.52
CA VAL A 103 -4.93 -5.32 13.97
C VAL A 103 -3.56 -5.71 14.50
N GLU A 104 -3.06 -4.93 15.45
CA GLU A 104 -1.80 -5.20 16.16
C GLU A 104 -2.07 -5.33 17.66
N ALA A 105 -1.98 -6.57 18.17
CA ALA A 105 -2.11 -6.85 19.59
C ALA A 105 -0.74 -6.76 20.28
N GLN A 106 -0.59 -5.76 21.14
CA GLN A 106 0.61 -5.52 21.94
C GLN A 106 0.35 -6.03 23.36
N LEU A 107 0.55 -7.34 23.57
CA LEU A 107 0.15 -8.06 24.77
C LEU A 107 1.35 -8.35 25.69
N ARG A 108 1.10 -8.35 27.00
CA ARG A 108 2.08 -8.74 28.02
C ARG A 108 1.43 -9.64 29.07
N ASP A 109 2.14 -10.67 29.48
CA ASP A 109 1.72 -11.48 30.63
C ASP A 109 1.94 -10.75 31.96
N VAL A 110 1.60 -11.41 33.07
CA VAL A 110 1.79 -10.89 34.44
C VAL A 110 3.25 -10.65 34.81
N ALA A 111 4.20 -11.32 34.14
CA ALA A 111 5.63 -11.13 34.33
C ALA A 111 6.20 -10.00 33.42
N GLY A 112 5.37 -9.41 32.57
CA GLY A 112 5.75 -8.35 31.63
C GLY A 112 6.34 -8.85 30.32
N CYS A 113 6.42 -10.18 30.11
CA CYS A 113 6.92 -10.79 28.89
C CYS A 113 5.96 -10.50 27.73
N ALA A 114 6.51 -10.03 26.61
CA ALA A 114 5.71 -9.66 25.45
C ALA A 114 5.20 -10.91 24.72
N ALA A 115 3.90 -10.96 24.45
CA ALA A 115 3.27 -11.96 23.60
C ALA A 115 2.90 -11.31 22.26
N LYS A 116 3.34 -11.91 21.15
CA LYS A 116 2.97 -11.49 19.81
C LYS A 116 1.81 -12.34 19.33
N LEU A 117 0.71 -11.68 18.97
CA LEU A 117 -0.46 -12.34 18.40
C LEU A 117 -0.82 -11.66 17.07
N PRO A 118 -0.35 -12.20 15.92
CA PRO A 118 -0.61 -11.62 14.62
C PRO A 118 -2.05 -11.88 14.19
N TYR A 119 -2.71 -10.84 13.69
CA TYR A 119 -4.04 -10.93 13.11
C TYR A 119 -4.01 -10.59 11.62
N PRO A 120 -4.88 -11.20 10.81
CA PRO A 120 -5.20 -10.64 9.49
C PRO A 120 -5.88 -9.26 9.65
N SER A 121 -6.03 -8.54 8.54
CA SER A 121 -6.92 -7.38 8.53
C SER A 121 -8.36 -7.81 8.83
N ILE A 122 -9.06 -7.04 9.66
CA ILE A 122 -10.46 -7.28 9.99
C ILE A 122 -11.37 -6.33 9.19
N TYR A 123 -12.60 -6.79 8.92
CA TYR A 123 -13.65 -5.98 8.30
C TYR A 123 -14.78 -5.77 9.29
N VAL A 124 -15.21 -4.53 9.45
CA VAL A 124 -16.23 -4.14 10.42
C VAL A 124 -17.51 -3.80 9.67
N ARG A 125 -18.66 -4.24 10.18
CA ARG A 125 -19.98 -3.94 9.62
C ARG A 125 -20.78 -3.06 10.56
N ALA A 126 -21.56 -2.15 9.99
CA ALA A 126 -22.44 -1.24 10.73
C ALA A 126 -23.40 -2.05 11.65
N GLY A 127 -23.43 -1.71 12.94
CA GLY A 127 -24.31 -2.34 13.93
C GLY A 127 -23.92 -3.77 14.34
N VAL A 128 -22.85 -4.35 13.77
CA VAL A 128 -22.43 -5.71 14.08
C VAL A 128 -21.33 -5.72 15.13
N THR A 129 -21.40 -6.70 16.05
CA THR A 129 -20.31 -6.98 17.00
C THR A 129 -19.38 -8.05 16.42
N LEU A 130 -18.10 -7.72 16.26
CA LEU A 130 -17.04 -8.63 15.85
C LEU A 130 -16.21 -9.02 17.08
N ASN A 131 -16.09 -10.33 17.35
CA ASN A 131 -15.20 -10.84 18.38
C ASN A 131 -13.86 -11.25 17.75
N LEU A 132 -12.74 -10.70 18.21
CA LEU A 132 -11.41 -11.06 17.71
C LEU A 132 -11.05 -12.55 17.92
N ALA A 133 -11.67 -13.23 18.88
CA ALA A 133 -11.50 -14.69 19.03
C ALA A 133 -12.07 -15.48 17.84
N ALA A 134 -13.08 -14.94 17.15
CA ALA A 134 -13.67 -15.54 15.96
C ALA A 134 -12.87 -15.23 14.68
N VAL A 135 -11.98 -14.24 14.73
CA VAL A 135 -11.05 -13.93 13.65
C VAL A 135 -9.71 -14.53 14.02
N ALA A 136 -9.55 -15.82 13.76
CA ALA A 136 -8.40 -16.59 14.21
C ALA A 136 -7.07 -15.82 14.01
N PRO A 137 -6.22 -15.67 15.04
CA PRO A 137 -4.86 -15.18 14.84
C PRO A 137 -4.13 -16.15 13.91
N ALA A 138 -3.21 -15.63 13.09
CA ALA A 138 -2.63 -16.36 11.96
C ALA A 138 -2.20 -17.79 12.38
N GLY A 139 -2.88 -18.81 11.85
CA GLY A 139 -2.70 -20.21 12.24
C GLY A 139 -3.97 -21.06 12.35
N ALA A 140 -5.16 -20.45 12.45
CA ALA A 140 -6.43 -21.14 12.21
C ALA A 140 -7.11 -20.59 10.95
N GLU A 141 -7.80 -21.45 10.18
CA GLU A 141 -8.52 -21.05 8.96
C GLU A 141 -9.53 -19.94 9.30
N SER A 142 -9.35 -18.77 8.70
CA SER A 142 -10.24 -17.62 8.87
C SER A 142 -11.52 -17.85 8.06
N THR A 143 -12.67 -17.99 8.75
CA THR A 143 -13.98 -18.26 8.13
C THR A 143 -14.84 -17.01 7.89
N ILE A 144 -14.30 -15.80 7.99
CA ILE A 144 -15.08 -14.58 7.71
C ILE A 144 -15.03 -14.30 6.21
N PRO A 145 -16.16 -14.46 5.45
CA PRO A 145 -16.18 -14.14 4.04
C PRO A 145 -16.04 -12.63 3.86
N ALA A 146 -15.27 -12.23 2.84
CA ALA A 146 -15.30 -10.86 2.35
C ALA A 146 -16.77 -10.47 2.02
N PRO A 147 -17.19 -9.22 2.28
CA PRO A 147 -18.51 -8.77 1.88
C PRO A 147 -18.76 -8.97 0.39
N VAL A 148 -19.96 -9.45 0.06
CA VAL A 148 -20.43 -9.58 -1.32
C VAL A 148 -20.77 -8.16 -1.83
N PRO A 149 -20.37 -7.77 -3.05
CA PRO A 149 -20.64 -6.44 -3.58
C PRO A 149 -22.15 -6.19 -3.66
N VAL A 150 -22.64 -5.18 -2.94
CA VAL A 150 -24.00 -4.64 -3.14
C VAL A 150 -23.93 -3.74 -4.37
N LYS A 151 -24.34 -4.28 -5.52
CA LYS A 151 -24.53 -3.52 -6.76
C LYS A 151 -25.61 -2.47 -6.51
N GLY A 152 -25.24 -1.19 -6.45
CA GLY A 152 -26.22 -0.10 -6.48
C GLY A 152 -26.98 -0.13 -7.82
N GLU A 153 -28.29 0.06 -7.77
CA GLU A 153 -29.10 0.25 -8.98
C GLU A 153 -28.66 1.53 -9.73
N PRO A 154 -28.61 1.53 -11.07
CA PRO A 154 -28.30 2.73 -11.83
C PRO A 154 -29.35 3.82 -11.56
N GLY A 155 -28.90 5.01 -11.18
CA GLY A 155 -29.79 6.17 -11.02
C GLY A 155 -30.51 6.54 -12.31
N GLU A 156 -31.75 6.99 -12.19
CA GLU A 156 -32.56 7.45 -13.32
C GLU A 156 -31.92 8.66 -14.03
N ARG A 157 -32.08 8.68 -15.35
CA ARG A 157 -31.54 9.70 -16.25
C ARG A 157 -32.23 11.04 -16.00
N GLY A 158 -31.47 12.06 -15.61
CA GLY A 158 -32.00 13.43 -15.50
C GLY A 158 -32.54 13.95 -16.83
N GLU A 159 -33.68 14.64 -16.79
CA GLU A 159 -34.29 15.28 -17.95
C GLU A 159 -33.40 16.41 -18.52
N PRO A 160 -33.39 16.65 -19.84
CA PRO A 160 -32.65 17.75 -20.43
C PRO A 160 -33.19 19.11 -19.99
N GLY A 161 -32.32 19.99 -19.50
CA GLY A 161 -32.69 21.38 -19.19
C GLY A 161 -33.11 22.16 -20.44
N PRO A 162 -34.04 23.12 -20.32
CA PRO A 162 -34.51 23.91 -21.45
C PRO A 162 -33.40 24.83 -22.01
N LYS A 163 -33.50 25.06 -23.32
CA LYS A 163 -32.59 25.88 -24.13
C LYS A 163 -32.72 27.36 -23.74
N GLY A 164 -31.61 27.99 -23.36
CA GLY A 164 -31.54 29.44 -23.15
C GLY A 164 -31.34 30.19 -24.48
N ASP A 165 -32.06 31.30 -24.64
CA ASP A 165 -32.00 32.17 -25.82
C ASP A 165 -30.72 33.03 -25.88
N PRO A 166 -30.31 33.51 -27.08
CA PRO A 166 -29.03 34.20 -27.30
C PRO A 166 -29.03 35.63 -26.72
N GLY A 167 -27.91 36.02 -26.12
CA GLY A 167 -27.74 37.33 -25.48
C GLY A 167 -27.19 38.41 -26.41
N GLU A 168 -27.09 39.65 -25.89
CA GLU A 168 -26.13 40.65 -26.39
C GLU A 168 -25.53 41.55 -25.29
N ARG A 169 -24.19 41.59 -25.35
CA ARG A 169 -23.22 42.68 -25.20
C ARG A 169 -23.21 43.61 -23.97
N GLY A 170 -22.07 43.54 -23.29
CA GLY A 170 -21.39 44.70 -22.70
C GLY A 170 -19.88 44.45 -22.61
N GLU A 171 -19.08 45.16 -23.40
CA GLU A 171 -17.62 45.22 -23.24
C GLU A 171 -17.26 46.35 -22.27
N ARG A 172 -16.36 46.09 -21.30
CA ARG A 172 -15.20 46.94 -20.98
C ARG A 172 -14.38 46.37 -19.81
N GLY A 173 -13.08 46.17 -20.06
CA GLY A 173 -12.01 46.45 -19.11
C GLY A 173 -11.34 45.26 -18.43
N GLU A 174 -10.24 44.81 -19.01
CA GLU A 174 -9.32 43.81 -18.45
C GLU A 174 -8.74 44.25 -17.10
N ARG A 175 -8.79 43.35 -16.11
CA ARG A 175 -7.96 43.40 -14.91
C ARG A 175 -7.00 42.22 -15.00
N GLY A 176 -5.70 42.51 -14.93
CA GLY A 176 -4.61 41.63 -15.34
C GLY A 176 -4.66 40.20 -14.78
N GLU A 177 -4.17 39.27 -15.60
CA GLU A 177 -4.00 37.88 -15.25
C GLU A 177 -3.16 37.77 -13.98
N GLN A 178 -3.76 37.21 -12.93
CA GLN A 178 -2.98 36.60 -11.87
C GLN A 178 -2.29 35.39 -12.53
N GLY A 179 -0.97 35.44 -12.63
CA GLY A 179 -0.17 34.38 -13.28
C GLY A 179 -0.57 33.00 -12.75
N PRO A 180 -0.45 31.94 -13.58
CA PRO A 180 -0.89 30.61 -13.20
C PRO A 180 -0.27 30.25 -11.85
N LYS A 181 -1.15 29.91 -10.90
CA LYS A 181 -0.75 29.29 -9.64
C LYS A 181 0.09 28.07 -10.03
N GLY A 182 1.38 28.08 -9.65
CA GLY A 182 2.31 27.04 -10.04
C GLY A 182 1.74 25.65 -9.80
N ASP A 183 1.97 24.74 -10.75
CA ASP A 183 1.52 23.36 -10.69
C ASP A 183 1.77 22.78 -9.30
N PRO A 184 0.77 22.12 -8.67
CA PRO A 184 1.02 21.35 -7.46
C PRO A 184 2.08 20.30 -7.77
N GLY A 185 3.30 20.54 -7.30
CA GLY A 185 4.42 19.65 -7.49
C GLY A 185 4.14 18.28 -6.86
N GLY A 186 4.53 17.24 -7.60
CA GLY A 186 5.01 15.94 -7.12
C GLY A 186 4.21 15.26 -6.01
N LEU A 187 3.42 14.25 -6.40
CA LEU A 187 2.70 13.23 -5.60
C LEU A 187 1.17 13.35 -5.63
N ASP A 188 0.57 14.50 -5.30
CA ASP A 188 -0.91 14.60 -5.22
C ASP A 188 -1.57 14.55 -6.60
N ALA A 189 -1.01 15.24 -7.59
CA ALA A 189 -1.47 15.18 -8.98
C ALA A 189 -1.23 13.80 -9.62
N GLU A 190 -0.11 13.16 -9.28
CA GLU A 190 0.26 11.82 -9.76
C GLU A 190 -0.68 10.76 -9.17
N ALA A 191 -1.03 10.87 -7.89
CA ALA A 191 -2.01 10.03 -7.22
C ALA A 191 -3.43 10.24 -7.75
N ALA A 192 -3.84 11.49 -8.01
CA ALA A 192 -5.16 11.78 -8.57
C ALA A 192 -5.32 11.24 -10.00
N ALA A 193 -4.30 11.41 -10.85
CA ALA A 193 -4.28 10.86 -12.20
C ALA A 193 -4.30 9.32 -12.20
N LEU A 194 -3.59 8.69 -11.27
CA LEU A 194 -3.62 7.25 -11.07
C LEU A 194 -5.03 6.75 -10.72
N VAL A 195 -5.69 7.37 -9.74
CA VAL A 195 -7.04 6.98 -9.29
C VAL A 195 -8.05 7.07 -10.44
N GLN A 196 -7.99 8.15 -11.22
CA GLN A 196 -8.84 8.32 -12.41
C GLN A 196 -8.62 7.22 -13.46
N ARG A 197 -7.36 6.81 -13.71
CA ARG A 197 -7.05 5.77 -14.70
C ARG A 197 -7.45 4.37 -14.24
N LEU A 198 -7.23 4.03 -12.97
CA LEU A 198 -7.66 2.75 -12.39
C LEU A 198 -9.19 2.58 -12.43
N ALA A 199 -9.94 3.68 -12.38
CA ALA A 199 -11.40 3.68 -12.46
C ALA A 199 -11.96 3.55 -13.90
N SER A 200 -11.14 3.65 -14.94
CA SER A 200 -11.61 3.86 -16.33
C SER A 200 -12.22 2.63 -17.03
N GLY A 201 -12.15 1.43 -16.45
CA GLY A 201 -12.77 0.20 -17.02
C GLY A 201 -12.20 -0.28 -18.36
N ALA A 202 -11.24 0.42 -18.95
CA ALA A 202 -10.56 0.03 -20.18
C ALA A 202 -9.53 -1.07 -19.88
N THR A 203 -9.44 -2.09 -20.75
CA THR A 203 -8.39 -3.11 -20.65
C THR A 203 -7.02 -2.43 -20.72
N PRO A 204 -6.15 -2.59 -19.69
CA PRO A 204 -4.86 -1.92 -19.67
C PRO A 204 -3.97 -2.39 -20.83
N ARG A 205 -3.27 -1.45 -21.47
CA ARG A 205 -2.23 -1.77 -22.45
C ARG A 205 -1.12 -2.59 -21.78
N ASP A 206 -0.59 -3.61 -22.46
CA ASP A 206 0.45 -4.49 -21.93
C ASP A 206 1.63 -4.56 -22.91
N THR A 207 2.85 -4.38 -22.40
CA THR A 207 4.07 -4.46 -23.21
C THR A 207 4.54 -5.89 -23.46
N GLY A 208 3.97 -6.87 -22.75
CA GLY A 208 4.59 -8.18 -22.56
C GLY A 208 5.90 -8.07 -21.76
N TRP A 209 6.50 -9.22 -21.47
CA TRP A 209 7.81 -9.26 -20.83
C TRP A 209 8.92 -8.93 -21.83
N ARG A 210 9.84 -8.07 -21.40
CA ARG A 210 11.00 -7.61 -22.16
C ARG A 210 12.28 -8.00 -21.44
N ARG A 211 13.12 -8.78 -22.07
CA ARG A 211 14.44 -9.19 -21.57
C ARG A 211 15.48 -8.16 -21.98
N VAL A 212 16.22 -7.65 -21.00
CA VAL A 212 17.30 -6.68 -21.16
C VAL A 212 18.55 -7.25 -20.51
N GLU A 213 19.60 -7.42 -21.31
CA GLU A 213 20.89 -7.88 -20.82
C GLU A 213 21.55 -6.80 -19.96
N SER A 214 22.23 -7.25 -18.91
CA SER A 214 23.01 -6.37 -18.04
C SER A 214 24.46 -6.80 -18.06
N PRO A 215 25.40 -5.89 -18.38
CA PRO A 215 26.82 -6.18 -18.29
C PRO A 215 27.27 -6.57 -16.87
N ALA A 216 26.52 -6.21 -15.82
CA ALA A 216 26.82 -6.55 -14.43
C ALA A 216 26.27 -7.92 -13.99
N LEU A 217 25.52 -8.62 -14.85
CA LEU A 217 25.01 -9.95 -14.58
C LEU A 217 25.85 -10.99 -15.34
N ALA A 218 26.49 -11.89 -14.59
CA ALA A 218 27.20 -13.05 -15.14
C ALA A 218 26.23 -14.17 -15.54
N ALA A 219 25.08 -14.23 -14.88
CA ALA A 219 23.97 -15.11 -15.21
C ALA A 219 22.64 -14.42 -14.88
N GLY A 220 21.63 -14.66 -15.73
CA GLY A 220 20.35 -13.97 -15.66
C GLY A 220 20.35 -12.62 -16.37
N ALA A 221 19.21 -11.97 -16.38
CA ALA A 221 18.95 -10.70 -17.05
C ALA A 221 17.91 -9.87 -16.27
N LEU A 222 17.72 -8.62 -16.68
CA LEU A 222 16.62 -7.79 -16.20
C LEU A 222 15.41 -7.98 -17.11
N PHE A 223 14.23 -8.09 -16.51
CA PHE A 223 12.96 -8.27 -17.20
C PHE A 223 12.03 -7.14 -16.84
N PHE A 224 11.50 -6.47 -17.86
CA PHE A 224 10.60 -5.34 -17.73
C PHE A 224 9.24 -5.71 -18.30
N ARG A 225 8.16 -5.39 -17.59
CA ARG A 225 6.80 -5.43 -18.11
C ARG A 225 6.04 -4.23 -17.60
N ARG A 226 5.23 -3.62 -18.47
CA ARG A 226 4.30 -2.56 -18.09
C ARG A 226 2.89 -2.94 -18.49
N VAL A 227 1.98 -2.88 -17.53
CA VAL A 227 0.54 -3.13 -17.69
C VAL A 227 -0.21 -1.88 -17.23
N GLY A 228 -0.74 -1.10 -18.17
CA GLY A 228 -1.23 0.24 -17.91
C GLY A 228 -0.14 1.12 -17.31
N ASP A 229 -0.33 1.59 -16.09
CA ASP A 229 0.66 2.38 -15.35
C ASP A 229 1.51 1.56 -14.38
N TRP A 230 1.26 0.26 -14.25
CA TRP A 230 2.06 -0.61 -13.40
C TRP A 230 3.30 -1.09 -14.14
N CYS A 231 4.46 -0.77 -13.61
CA CYS A 231 5.75 -1.32 -14.01
C CYS A 231 6.14 -2.45 -13.07
N ILE A 232 6.63 -3.52 -13.67
CA ILE A 232 7.21 -4.67 -12.99
C ILE A 232 8.61 -4.86 -13.55
N VAL A 233 9.60 -4.85 -12.67
CA VAL A 233 10.99 -5.18 -13.01
C VAL A 233 11.46 -6.35 -12.17
N ALA A 234 12.04 -7.35 -12.83
CA ALA A 234 12.57 -8.56 -12.20
C ALA A 234 14.01 -8.81 -12.66
N ALA A 235 14.90 -9.18 -11.73
CA ALA A 235 16.21 -9.72 -12.07
C ALA A 235 16.15 -11.24 -11.87
N ARG A 236 16.24 -12.02 -12.97
CA ARG A 236 15.99 -13.47 -12.96
C ARG A 236 16.56 -14.17 -14.21
N GLY A 237 16.19 -15.43 -14.45
CA GLY A 237 16.45 -16.12 -15.72
C GLY A 237 17.84 -16.78 -15.86
N GLY A 238 18.62 -16.87 -14.78
CA GLY A 238 19.74 -17.79 -14.68
C GLY A 238 19.30 -19.20 -14.25
N ALA A 239 20.25 -20.05 -13.89
CA ALA A 239 19.94 -21.39 -13.38
C ALA A 239 19.02 -21.32 -12.14
N TRP A 240 18.00 -22.17 -12.10
CA TRP A 240 16.94 -22.16 -11.07
C TRP A 240 16.24 -20.80 -10.86
N ASP A 241 16.22 -19.99 -11.93
CA ASP A 241 15.63 -18.65 -11.99
C ASP A 241 16.32 -17.61 -11.09
N THR A 242 17.57 -17.87 -10.74
CA THR A 242 18.43 -16.96 -9.97
C THR A 242 19.16 -15.95 -10.88
N ILE A 243 19.88 -15.02 -10.26
CA ILE A 243 20.91 -14.22 -10.94
C ILE A 243 22.28 -14.46 -10.31
N THR A 244 23.33 -14.20 -11.08
CA THR A 244 24.69 -14.05 -10.56
C THR A 244 25.19 -12.66 -10.93
N VAL A 245 25.53 -11.86 -9.92
CA VAL A 245 26.15 -10.55 -10.13
C VAL A 245 27.66 -10.75 -10.18
N HIS A 246 28.35 -10.10 -11.10
CA HIS A 246 29.82 -10.06 -11.10
C HIS A 246 30.33 -8.63 -11.01
N ASP A 247 31.56 -8.52 -10.50
CA ASP A 247 32.35 -7.30 -10.58
C ASP A 247 33.24 -7.43 -11.81
N ARG A 248 33.11 -6.51 -12.77
CA ARG A 248 33.77 -6.56 -14.07
C ARG A 248 34.64 -5.32 -14.24
N PRO A 249 35.93 -5.38 -13.84
CA PRO A 249 36.87 -4.29 -14.06
C PRO A 249 37.21 -4.07 -15.55
N ASP A 250 36.81 -4.98 -16.43
CA ASP A 250 37.09 -5.01 -17.87
C ASP A 250 35.95 -4.47 -18.75
N ILE A 251 34.83 -4.02 -18.16
CA ILE A 251 33.81 -3.26 -18.90
C ILE A 251 34.27 -1.80 -18.99
N PRO A 252 34.25 -1.17 -20.18
CA PRO A 252 34.76 0.20 -20.37
C PRO A 252 33.95 1.28 -19.63
N ASP A 253 32.74 0.95 -19.18
CA ASP A 253 31.86 1.86 -18.45
C ASP A 253 32.00 1.64 -16.93
N GLU A 254 32.92 2.38 -16.32
CA GLU A 254 33.15 2.44 -14.88
C GLU A 254 31.88 2.76 -14.09
N ALA A 255 30.82 3.27 -14.73
CA ALA A 255 29.54 3.50 -14.09
C ALA A 255 28.88 2.22 -13.56
N TYR A 256 29.16 1.03 -14.10
CA TYR A 256 28.58 -0.21 -13.55
C TYR A 256 29.19 -0.62 -12.21
N ARG A 257 30.41 -0.14 -11.94
CA ARG A 257 31.11 -0.29 -10.66
C ARG A 257 30.77 0.90 -9.77
N ASP A 258 30.01 0.66 -8.72
CA ASP A 258 29.69 1.69 -7.73
C ASP A 258 30.51 1.44 -6.44
N ARG A 259 30.45 2.34 -5.45
CA ARG A 259 31.23 2.23 -4.20
C ARG A 259 31.07 0.85 -3.53
N ASP A 260 31.96 0.53 -2.58
CA ASP A 260 32.09 -0.73 -1.81
C ASP A 260 30.81 -1.39 -1.26
N GLU A 261 29.63 -0.81 -1.44
CA GLU A 261 28.34 -1.29 -0.94
C GLU A 261 27.30 -1.58 -2.03
N LYS A 262 27.57 -1.26 -3.32
CA LYS A 262 26.60 -1.41 -4.41
C LYS A 262 27.21 -1.72 -5.77
N ILE A 263 26.46 -2.45 -6.60
CA ILE A 263 26.73 -2.68 -8.02
C ILE A 263 25.52 -2.19 -8.82
N ARG A 264 25.74 -1.46 -9.92
CA ARG A 264 24.64 -1.07 -10.83
C ARG A 264 24.34 -2.24 -11.75
N LEU A 265 23.09 -2.67 -11.79
CA LEU A 265 22.58 -3.66 -12.74
C LEU A 265 22.04 -2.97 -14.00
N SER A 266 21.60 -1.72 -13.88
CA SER A 266 21.25 -0.86 -15.01
C SER A 266 21.65 0.58 -14.71
N ASN A 267 22.24 1.26 -15.70
CA ASN A 267 22.59 2.67 -15.62
C ASN A 267 21.38 3.61 -15.78
N ASN A 268 20.31 3.14 -16.40
CA ASN A 268 19.05 3.86 -16.50
C ASN A 268 17.92 2.89 -16.89
N VAL A 269 16.78 3.03 -16.24
CA VAL A 269 15.55 2.37 -16.67
C VAL A 269 15.02 3.04 -17.94
N PRO A 270 14.64 2.25 -18.97
CA PRO A 270 14.13 2.79 -20.23
C PRO A 270 12.95 3.75 -20.04
N PRO A 271 12.80 4.78 -20.91
CA PRO A 271 11.60 5.59 -20.96
C PRO A 271 10.34 4.72 -21.13
N GLY A 272 9.31 5.02 -20.37
CA GLY A 272 8.12 4.20 -20.18
C GLY A 272 8.17 3.27 -18.97
N TRP A 273 9.28 3.25 -18.21
CA TRP A 273 9.41 2.48 -16.97
C TRP A 273 10.01 3.28 -15.82
N GLN A 274 10.15 4.59 -15.94
CA GLN A 274 10.81 5.39 -14.92
C GLN A 274 9.92 5.59 -13.68
N SER A 275 10.52 5.67 -12.49
CA SER A 275 9.81 6.03 -11.26
C SER A 275 10.30 7.37 -10.71
N ASN A 276 9.39 8.15 -10.14
CA ASN A 276 9.73 9.34 -9.35
C ASN A 276 10.15 8.98 -7.92
N ASN A 277 9.89 7.75 -7.48
CA ASN A 277 10.17 7.27 -6.12
C ASN A 277 11.17 6.11 -6.15
N PRO A 278 12.00 5.94 -5.11
CA PRO A 278 12.81 4.74 -4.98
C PRO A 278 11.93 3.52 -4.71
N VAL A 279 12.26 2.38 -5.31
CA VAL A 279 11.53 1.11 -5.17
C VAL A 279 12.54 0.03 -4.82
N LEU A 280 12.28 -0.73 -3.76
CA LEU A 280 13.24 -1.71 -3.24
C LEU A 280 12.59 -3.06 -3.00
N ALA A 281 13.35 -4.11 -3.27
CA ALA A 281 12.99 -5.49 -2.99
C ALA A 281 14.19 -6.25 -2.41
N ASN A 282 13.92 -7.31 -1.64
CA ASN A 282 14.96 -8.12 -1.01
C ASN A 282 15.76 -8.93 -2.04
N VAL A 283 17.03 -9.16 -1.73
CA VAL A 283 17.87 -10.14 -2.42
C VAL A 283 18.33 -11.15 -1.40
N VAL A 284 18.12 -12.43 -1.70
CA VAL A 284 18.40 -13.54 -0.79
C VAL A 284 19.09 -14.70 -1.51
N THR A 285 19.73 -15.59 -0.76
CA THR A 285 20.14 -16.90 -1.27
C THR A 285 18.93 -17.82 -1.45
N ASP A 286 19.12 -19.00 -2.04
CA ASP A 286 18.10 -20.07 -2.10
C ASP A 286 17.60 -20.50 -0.71
N THR A 287 18.43 -20.39 0.33
CA THR A 287 18.07 -20.70 1.72
C THR A 287 17.42 -19.52 2.45
N GLY A 288 17.21 -18.39 1.77
CA GLY A 288 16.58 -17.20 2.34
C GLY A 288 17.53 -16.28 3.12
N GLU A 289 18.84 -16.52 3.08
CA GLU A 289 19.80 -15.64 3.74
C GLU A 289 19.87 -14.29 3.02
N PRO A 290 19.85 -13.16 3.75
CA PRO A 290 19.86 -11.83 3.14
C PRO A 290 21.20 -11.54 2.47
N ARG A 291 21.14 -11.15 1.20
CA ARG A 291 22.27 -10.65 0.40
C ARG A 291 22.09 -9.18 0.00
N GLY A 292 21.21 -8.46 0.71
CA GLY A 292 20.95 -7.03 0.50
C GLY A 292 19.63 -6.77 -0.21
N VAL A 293 19.59 -5.70 -0.99
CA VAL A 293 18.37 -5.26 -1.71
C VAL A 293 18.66 -4.93 -3.16
N ILE A 294 17.69 -5.17 -4.03
CA ILE A 294 17.66 -4.57 -5.36
C ILE A 294 16.86 -3.27 -5.24
N LEU A 295 17.41 -2.18 -5.78
CA LEU A 295 16.87 -0.84 -5.66
C LEU A 295 16.77 -0.19 -7.03
N LEU A 296 15.56 0.17 -7.44
CA LEU A 296 15.33 1.19 -8.44
C LEU A 296 15.45 2.56 -7.77
N HIS A 297 16.33 3.38 -8.29
CA HIS A 297 16.51 4.77 -7.86
C HIS A 297 15.41 5.66 -8.44
N SER A 298 15.11 6.78 -7.78
CA SER A 298 14.16 7.75 -8.33
C SER A 298 14.72 8.46 -9.56
N ARG A 299 13.86 9.18 -10.29
CA ARG A 299 14.22 9.97 -11.46
C ARG A 299 15.29 11.02 -11.19
N GLY A 300 15.24 11.67 -10.03
CA GLY A 300 16.27 12.62 -9.59
C GLY A 300 17.65 11.97 -9.35
N ASP A 301 17.69 10.65 -9.11
CA ASP A 301 18.91 9.85 -8.90
C ASP A 301 19.18 8.90 -10.09
N GLY A 302 18.71 9.31 -11.28
CA GLY A 302 19.05 8.70 -12.56
C GLY A 302 18.31 7.42 -12.92
N ASN A 303 17.27 7.02 -12.18
CA ASN A 303 16.48 5.80 -12.47
C ASN A 303 17.35 4.55 -12.69
N ARG A 304 18.46 4.45 -11.96
CA ARG A 304 19.36 3.30 -12.01
C ARG A 304 18.74 2.12 -11.29
N ILE A 305 19.13 0.90 -11.66
CA ILE A 305 18.85 -0.29 -10.85
C ILE A 305 20.17 -0.73 -10.22
N THR A 306 20.22 -0.82 -8.90
CA THR A 306 21.38 -1.31 -8.16
C THR A 306 21.04 -2.55 -7.35
N TRP A 307 22.04 -3.41 -7.18
CA TRP A 307 22.08 -4.33 -6.05
C TRP A 307 22.93 -3.67 -4.95
N ARG A 308 22.30 -3.40 -3.81
CA ARG A 308 22.95 -2.87 -2.60
C ARG A 308 23.24 -4.01 -1.65
N ARG A 309 24.51 -4.37 -1.54
CA ARG A 309 25.03 -5.50 -0.74
C ARG A 309 25.49 -5.11 0.67
N GLY A 310 25.56 -3.81 0.97
CA GLY A 310 26.08 -3.32 2.24
C GLY A 310 27.53 -3.74 2.44
N THR A 311 27.86 -4.34 3.58
CA THR A 311 29.24 -4.75 3.92
C THR A 311 29.64 -6.13 3.38
N LEU A 312 28.74 -6.85 2.71
CA LEU A 312 29.05 -8.17 2.15
C LEU A 312 30.10 -8.04 1.06
N ASP A 313 31.16 -8.82 1.10
CA ASP A 313 32.16 -8.83 0.05
C ASP A 313 31.62 -9.36 -1.30
N LEU A 314 32.45 -9.30 -2.33
CA LEU A 314 32.13 -9.78 -3.68
C LEU A 314 32.65 -11.21 -3.93
N SER A 315 32.80 -12.01 -2.87
CA SER A 315 33.12 -13.44 -3.01
C SER A 315 32.00 -14.15 -3.78
N PRO A 316 32.30 -15.25 -4.50
CA PRO A 316 31.29 -16.02 -5.23
C PRO A 316 30.05 -16.35 -4.38
N GLN A 317 30.24 -16.78 -3.13
CA GLN A 317 29.16 -17.13 -2.21
C GLN A 317 28.15 -16.01 -1.97
N ASN A 318 28.59 -14.75 -2.01
CA ASN A 318 27.73 -13.59 -1.75
C ASN A 318 27.04 -13.05 -3.01
N ARG A 319 27.46 -13.46 -4.21
CA ARG A 319 27.01 -12.87 -5.48
C ARG A 319 26.41 -13.84 -6.49
N THR A 320 26.50 -15.15 -6.25
CA THR A 320 25.93 -16.18 -7.12
C THR A 320 24.60 -16.71 -6.59
N ASN A 321 23.76 -17.25 -7.50
CA ASN A 321 22.50 -17.90 -7.17
C ASN A 321 21.56 -17.04 -6.29
N LEU A 322 21.50 -15.75 -6.60
CA LEU A 322 20.69 -14.78 -5.87
C LEU A 322 19.25 -14.81 -6.37
N ARG A 323 18.30 -14.85 -5.43
CA ARG A 323 16.88 -14.62 -5.68
C ARG A 323 16.53 -13.19 -5.37
N CYS A 324 15.92 -12.50 -6.32
CA CYS A 324 15.50 -11.11 -6.18
C CYS A 324 13.97 -11.03 -6.10
N GLY A 325 13.47 -10.23 -5.15
CA GLY A 325 12.07 -9.83 -5.16
C GLY A 325 11.76 -8.93 -6.36
N LEU A 326 10.47 -8.82 -6.69
CA LEU A 326 9.99 -7.99 -7.78
C LEU A 326 9.98 -6.51 -7.38
N LEU A 327 10.46 -5.65 -8.26
CA LEU A 327 10.24 -4.21 -8.18
C LEU A 327 8.90 -3.91 -8.86
N ILE A 328 7.89 -3.56 -8.07
CA ILE A 328 6.54 -3.24 -8.56
C ILE A 328 6.24 -1.80 -8.18
N TYR A 329 5.92 -0.96 -9.17
CA TYR A 329 5.72 0.46 -8.96
C TYR A 329 4.90 1.08 -10.08
N LEU A 330 4.50 2.32 -9.86
CA LEU A 330 3.80 3.12 -10.86
C LEU A 330 4.80 3.88 -11.71
N ALA A 331 4.58 3.82 -13.02
CA ALA A 331 5.32 4.59 -13.98
C ALA A 331 5.05 6.08 -13.78
N SER A 332 6.11 6.88 -13.81
CA SER A 332 6.06 8.34 -13.78
C SER A 332 6.01 8.97 -15.17
N ASP A 333 6.13 8.15 -16.21
CA ASP A 333 6.23 8.56 -17.62
C ASP A 333 5.10 7.96 -18.47
N PRO A 334 4.81 8.54 -19.66
CA PRO A 334 3.81 8.01 -20.57
C PRO A 334 4.09 6.57 -20.98
N PHE A 335 3.04 5.85 -21.38
CA PHE A 335 3.18 4.47 -21.85
C PHE A 335 4.17 4.40 -23.03
N PRO A 336 5.14 3.47 -23.01
CA PRO A 336 6.24 3.42 -23.96
C PRO A 336 5.76 3.24 -25.41
N THR A 337 6.42 3.93 -26.33
CA THR A 337 6.29 3.71 -27.78
C THR A 337 7.41 2.82 -28.33
N VAL A 338 8.52 2.70 -27.60
CA VAL A 338 9.66 1.84 -27.91
C VAL A 338 9.87 0.87 -26.77
N LEU A 339 9.95 -0.43 -27.08
CA LEU A 339 10.15 -1.47 -26.08
C LEU A 339 11.64 -1.79 -25.93
N PRO A 340 12.14 -1.92 -24.69
CA PRO A 340 13.54 -2.25 -24.46
C PRO A 340 13.82 -3.73 -24.77
N GLY A 341 15.08 -4.01 -25.08
CA GLY A 341 15.58 -5.37 -25.23
C GLY A 341 14.76 -6.24 -26.19
N THR A 342 14.69 -7.54 -25.91
CA THR A 342 13.98 -8.53 -26.73
C THR A 342 12.70 -9.02 -26.03
N PRO A 343 11.69 -9.53 -26.77
CA PRO A 343 10.57 -10.24 -26.14
C PRO A 343 11.11 -11.45 -25.35
N ALA A 344 10.57 -11.67 -24.16
CA ALA A 344 10.91 -12.79 -23.28
C ALA A 344 9.86 -13.88 -23.31
#